data_AF-A0A453HRR2-F1
#
_entry.id   AF-A0A453HRR2-F1
#
_cell.length_a   1.000
_cell.length_b   1.000
_cell.length_c   1.000
_cell.angle_alpha   90.00
_cell.angle_beta   90.00
_cell.angle_gamma   90.00
#
_symmetry.space_group_name_H-M   'P 1'
#
loop_
_entity.id
_entity.type
_entity.pdbx_description
1 polymer ?
#
loop_
_entity_poly.entity_id
_entity_poly.type
_entity_poly.pdbx_seq_one_letter_code
_entity_poly.pdbx_strand_id
1 'polypeptide(L)'
;MRQSCADRKNSRLDEDEEIALNAWHRIDRQTREVIKRNFLPDLLRMYEERVRAFIQDTRGDKDLLALDVQDPFQRLLLHGVCEFYNVASETRSSTVREYGGDRLWKTTTIRKRSGTGAPPRITLVDLLTRKKNGCH
;
A
#
# COMPACT_ATOMS: atom_id res chain seq x y z
N MET A 1 15.29 -21.13 -34.52
CA MET A 1 15.18 -20.89 -33.06
C MET A 1 14.12 -19.82 -32.81
N ARG A 2 12.90 -20.20 -32.41
CA ARG A 2 11.85 -19.28 -31.96
C ARG A 2 11.65 -19.51 -30.46
N GLN A 3 12.48 -18.88 -29.62
CA GLN A 3 12.22 -18.84 -28.18
C GLN A 3 10.98 -17.96 -27.98
N SER A 4 9.85 -18.60 -27.66
CA SER A 4 8.50 -18.04 -27.70
C SER A 4 8.30 -16.97 -26.62
N CYS A 5 7.67 -15.86 -26.99
CA CYS A 5 7.32 -14.75 -26.11
C CYS A 5 6.44 -15.17 -24.91
N ALA A 6 5.76 -16.32 -24.99
CA ALA A 6 4.90 -16.87 -23.93
C ALA A 6 5.69 -17.33 -22.70
N ASP A 7 6.84 -17.96 -22.90
CA ASP A 7 7.68 -18.53 -21.83
C ASP A 7 8.24 -17.42 -20.93
N ARG A 8 8.75 -16.35 -21.57
CA ARG A 8 9.23 -15.12 -20.91
C ARG A 8 8.14 -14.34 -20.20
N LYS A 9 6.89 -14.48 -20.64
CA LYS A 9 5.75 -13.77 -20.05
C LYS A 9 5.31 -14.48 -18.77
N ASN A 10 5.33 -15.82 -18.74
CA ASN A 10 5.05 -16.58 -17.52
C ASN A 10 6.14 -16.36 -16.47
N SER A 11 7.42 -16.50 -16.86
CA SER A 11 8.54 -16.32 -15.92
C SER A 11 8.57 -14.94 -15.25
N ARG A 12 8.18 -13.88 -15.97
CA ARG A 12 8.07 -12.52 -15.43
C ARG A 12 6.87 -12.35 -14.50
N LEU A 13 5.77 -13.04 -14.78
CA LEU A 13 4.60 -13.02 -13.89
C LEU A 13 4.93 -13.75 -12.58
N ASP A 14 5.67 -14.86 -12.65
CA ASP A 14 6.15 -15.60 -11.48
C ASP A 14 7.09 -14.72 -10.62
N GLU A 15 8.00 -13.96 -11.25
CA GLU A 15 8.89 -13.01 -10.56
C GLU A 15 8.13 -11.83 -9.93
N ASP A 16 7.21 -11.21 -10.68
CA ASP A 16 6.35 -10.12 -10.17
C ASP A 16 5.48 -10.62 -9.00
N GLU A 17 5.05 -11.89 -9.04
CA GLU A 17 4.28 -12.54 -7.97
C GLU A 17 5.13 -12.80 -6.75
N GLU A 18 6.37 -13.28 -6.91
CA GLU A 18 7.30 -13.45 -5.79
C GLU A 18 7.61 -12.10 -5.12
N ILE A 19 7.81 -11.03 -5.88
CA ILE A 19 8.02 -9.68 -5.36
C ILE A 19 6.80 -9.21 -4.55
N ALA A 20 5.59 -9.40 -5.09
CA ALA A 20 4.35 -9.01 -4.41
C ALA A 20 4.09 -9.87 -3.16
N LEU A 21 4.40 -11.16 -3.19
CA LEU A 21 4.32 -12.05 -2.03
C LEU A 21 5.30 -11.61 -0.95
N ASN A 22 6.56 -11.33 -1.31
CA ASN A 22 7.55 -10.81 -0.38
C ASN A 22 7.11 -9.49 0.23
N ALA A 23 6.55 -8.57 -0.57
CA ALA A 23 5.97 -7.32 -0.09
C ALA A 23 4.79 -7.57 0.88
N TRP A 24 3.91 -8.52 0.56
CA TRP A 24 2.85 -8.96 1.47
C TRP A 24 3.40 -9.55 2.76
N HIS A 25 4.50 -10.30 2.72
CA HIS A 25 5.11 -10.88 3.93
C HIS A 25 5.76 -9.85 4.86
N ARG A 26 6.10 -8.64 4.36
CA ARG A 26 6.60 -7.53 5.19
C ARG A 26 5.53 -6.93 6.09
N ILE A 27 4.25 -7.02 5.68
CA ILE A 27 3.15 -6.47 6.46
C ILE A 27 3.01 -7.25 7.77
N ASP A 28 2.81 -6.54 8.88
CA ASP A 28 2.58 -7.18 10.18
C ASP A 28 1.47 -8.24 10.13
N ARG A 29 1.65 -9.34 10.86
CA ARG A 29 0.73 -10.48 10.85
C ARG A 29 -0.69 -10.06 11.26
N GLN A 30 -0.85 -9.20 12.26
CA GLN A 30 -2.17 -8.75 12.71
C GLN A 30 -2.84 -7.89 11.63
N THR A 31 -2.10 -6.95 11.03
CA THR A 31 -2.60 -6.08 9.95
C THR A 31 -3.06 -6.92 8.74
N ARG A 32 -2.31 -7.95 8.37
CA ARG A 32 -2.69 -8.87 7.29
C ARG A 32 -3.99 -9.61 7.54
N GLU A 33 -4.18 -10.13 8.74
CA GLU A 33 -5.41 -10.83 9.11
C GLU A 33 -6.60 -9.89 9.12
N VAL A 34 -6.41 -8.64 9.57
CA VAL A 34 -7.47 -7.62 9.53
C VAL A 34 -7.85 -7.25 8.09
N ILE A 35 -6.87 -7.05 7.20
CA ILE A 35 -7.09 -6.79 5.77
C ILE A 35 -7.83 -7.96 5.10
N LYS A 36 -7.45 -9.20 5.39
CA LYS A 36 -8.09 -10.40 4.84
C LYS A 36 -9.54 -10.55 5.31
N ARG A 37 -9.80 -10.35 6.60
CA ARG A 37 -11.14 -10.50 7.19
C ARG A 37 -12.11 -9.41 6.75
N ASN A 38 -11.62 -8.18 6.65
CA ASN A 38 -12.41 -7.01 6.28
C ASN A 38 -11.92 -6.45 4.95
N PHE A 39 -11.94 -7.29 3.92
CA PHE A 39 -11.40 -6.94 2.62
C PHE A 39 -12.26 -5.87 1.93
N LEU A 40 -11.74 -4.64 1.87
CA LEU A 40 -12.34 -3.50 1.18
C LEU A 40 -11.49 -3.13 -0.05
N PRO A 41 -11.73 -3.78 -1.20
CA PRO A 41 -10.87 -3.65 -2.38
C PRO A 41 -10.78 -2.21 -2.91
N ASP A 42 -11.89 -1.48 -2.94
CA ASP A 42 -11.91 -0.12 -3.50
C ASP A 42 -11.15 0.88 -2.61
N LEU A 43 -11.27 0.73 -1.29
CA LEU A 43 -10.54 1.57 -0.34
C LEU A 43 -9.03 1.28 -0.39
N LEU A 44 -8.65 0.00 -0.44
CA LEU A 44 -7.25 -0.38 -0.60
C LEU A 44 -6.69 0.15 -1.90
N ARG A 45 -7.39 -0.02 -3.03
CA ARG A 45 -6.97 0.47 -4.34
C ARG A 45 -6.72 1.98 -4.33
N MET A 46 -7.63 2.75 -3.72
CA MET A 46 -7.45 4.20 -3.56
C MET A 46 -6.16 4.55 -2.80
N TYR A 47 -5.87 3.85 -1.69
CA TYR A 47 -4.63 4.08 -0.94
C TYR A 47 -3.39 3.65 -1.74
N GLU A 48 -3.46 2.51 -2.43
CA GLU A 48 -2.37 2.04 -3.29
C GLU A 48 -2.05 3.04 -4.40
N GLU A 49 -3.06 3.59 -5.07
CA GLU A 49 -2.88 4.60 -6.12
C GLU A 49 -2.17 5.84 -5.59
N ARG A 50 -2.57 6.35 -4.41
CA ARG A 50 -1.92 7.52 -3.78
C ARG A 50 -0.48 7.24 -3.40
N VAL A 51 -0.20 6.07 -2.82
CA VAL A 51 1.15 5.67 -2.43
C VAL A 51 2.04 5.43 -3.66
N ARG A 52 1.55 4.74 -4.68
CA ARG A 52 2.29 4.51 -5.93
C ARG A 52 2.61 5.81 -6.65
N ALA A 53 1.64 6.71 -6.77
CA ALA A 53 1.85 8.04 -7.35
C ALA A 53 2.92 8.81 -6.58
N PHE A 54 2.88 8.79 -5.25
CA PHE A 54 3.90 9.41 -4.40
C PHE A 54 5.30 8.81 -4.59
N ILE A 55 5.41 7.49 -4.72
CA ILE A 55 6.70 6.82 -4.97
C ILE A 55 7.25 7.19 -6.34
N GLN A 56 6.40 7.17 -7.37
CA GLN A 56 6.75 7.46 -8.77
C GLN A 56 7.01 8.95 -9.03
N ASP A 57 6.45 9.84 -8.21
CA ASP A 57 6.78 11.26 -8.27
C ASP A 57 8.22 11.49 -7.81
N THR A 58 9.12 11.52 -8.78
CA THR A 58 10.55 11.84 -8.62
C THR A 58 10.82 13.32 -8.89
N ARG A 59 9.79 14.11 -9.24
CA ARG A 59 9.91 15.55 -9.56
C ARG A 59 9.55 16.44 -8.38
N GLY A 60 8.73 15.95 -7.45
CA GLY A 60 8.35 16.69 -6.25
C GLY A 60 9.48 16.79 -5.23
N ASP A 61 9.78 18.02 -4.79
CA ASP A 61 10.73 18.35 -3.72
C ASP A 61 10.23 17.94 -2.31
N LYS A 62 9.15 17.14 -2.26
CA LYS A 62 8.46 16.74 -1.02
C LYS A 62 8.54 15.24 -0.87
N ASP A 63 9.48 14.78 -0.04
CA ASP A 63 9.56 13.39 0.44
C ASP A 63 8.45 13.02 1.45
N LEU A 64 7.32 13.73 1.42
CA LEU A 64 6.24 13.58 2.39
C LEU A 64 4.86 13.71 1.75
N LEU A 65 4.06 12.65 1.88
CA LEU A 65 2.63 12.63 1.57
C LEU A 65 1.84 12.66 2.89
N ALA A 66 0.89 13.57 3.04
CA ALA A 66 0.01 13.61 4.21
C ALA A 66 -1.43 13.27 3.79
N LEU A 67 -2.06 12.33 4.49
CA LEU A 67 -3.45 11.93 4.28
C LEU A 67 -4.22 12.07 5.60
N ASP A 68 -5.38 12.70 5.54
CA ASP A 68 -6.25 12.85 6.69
C ASP A 68 -7.20 11.67 6.79
N VAL A 69 -6.98 10.81 7.79
CA VAL A 69 -7.72 9.56 7.96
C VAL A 69 -8.18 9.46 9.41
N GLN A 70 -9.44 9.81 9.65
CA GLN A 70 -10.01 9.85 11.00
C GLN A 70 -10.40 8.47 11.52
N ASP A 71 -10.86 7.58 10.63
CA ASP A 71 -11.28 6.24 11.00
C ASP A 71 -10.06 5.35 11.37
N PRO A 72 -10.05 4.73 12.57
CA PRO A 72 -8.93 3.90 13.01
C PRO A 72 -8.69 2.67 12.14
N PHE A 73 -9.74 2.07 11.61
CA PHE A 73 -9.62 0.89 10.76
C PHE A 73 -9.07 1.26 9.37
N GLN A 74 -9.55 2.36 8.78
CA GLN A 74 -8.99 2.88 7.54
C GLN A 74 -7.51 3.28 7.69
N ARG A 75 -7.11 3.84 8.84
CA ARG A 75 -5.70 4.10 9.15
C ARG A 75 -4.87 2.82 9.18
N LEU A 76 -5.40 1.76 9.81
CA LEU A 76 -4.73 0.46 9.84
C LEU A 76 -4.54 -0.11 8.43
N LEU A 77 -5.55 0.01 7.56
CA LEU A 77 -5.43 -0.38 6.16
C LEU A 77 -4.36 0.44 5.42
N LEU A 78 -4.34 1.76 5.62
CA LEU A 78 -3.33 2.65 5.03
C LEU A 78 -1.92 2.29 5.50
N HIS A 79 -1.72 2.01 6.79
CA HIS A 79 -0.44 1.56 7.32
C HIS A 79 0.00 0.23 6.69
N GLY A 80 -0.90 -0.72 6.52
CA GLY A 80 -0.61 -1.98 5.81
C GLY A 80 -0.21 -1.79 4.35
N VAL A 81 -0.88 -0.88 3.63
CA VAL A 81 -0.48 -0.50 2.25
C VAL A 81 0.92 0.12 2.26
N CYS A 82 1.23 0.99 3.22
CA CYS A 82 2.54 1.60 3.33
C CYS A 82 3.65 0.56 3.56
N GLU A 83 3.42 -0.44 4.40
CA GLU A 83 4.35 -1.54 4.64
C GLU A 83 4.59 -2.38 3.37
N PHE A 84 3.53 -2.67 2.61
CA PHE A 84 3.63 -3.38 1.33
C PHE A 84 4.58 -2.67 0.35
N TYR A 85 4.42 -1.36 0.21
CA TYR A 85 5.25 -0.54 -0.69
C TYR A 85 6.59 -0.09 -0.11
N ASN A 86 6.95 -0.58 1.09
CA ASN A 86 8.18 -0.21 1.80
C ASN A 86 8.34 1.32 1.97
N VAL A 87 7.25 2.00 2.37
CA VAL A 87 7.27 3.40 2.77
C VAL A 87 6.98 3.53 4.27
N ALA A 88 7.58 4.52 4.92
CA ALA A 88 7.31 4.80 6.32
C ALA A 88 5.96 5.51 6.44
N SER A 89 5.17 5.16 7.44
CA SER A 89 3.92 5.83 7.76
C SER A 89 3.82 6.11 9.25
N GLU A 90 3.39 7.32 9.60
CA GLU A 90 3.25 7.79 10.98
C GLU A 90 1.94 8.56 11.10
N THR A 91 1.10 8.20 12.05
CA THR A 91 -0.14 8.93 12.33
C THR A 91 0.07 9.88 13.48
N ARG A 92 -0.10 11.18 13.22
CA ARG A 92 -0.08 12.23 14.24
C ARG A 92 -1.48 12.68 14.58
N SER A 93 -1.68 12.99 15.85
CA SER A 93 -2.90 13.62 16.34
C SER A 93 -2.66 15.11 16.51
N SER A 94 -3.60 15.92 16.07
CA SER A 94 -3.55 17.37 16.16
C SER A 94 -4.91 17.88 16.58
N THR A 95 -4.96 18.88 17.45
CA THR A 95 -6.21 19.58 17.74
C THR A 95 -6.37 20.70 16.73
N VAL A 96 -7.52 20.73 16.05
CA VAL A 96 -7.90 21.79 15.11
C VAL A 96 -9.02 22.59 15.77
N ARG A 97 -8.84 23.90 15.84
CA ARG A 97 -9.87 24.83 16.33
C ARG A 97 -10.91 25.00 15.23
N GLU A 98 -12.15 24.56 15.50
CA GLU A 98 -13.32 24.82 14.67
C GLU A 98 -14.33 25.68 15.43
N TYR A 99 -15.26 26.31 14.71
CA TYR A 99 -16.40 27.03 15.31
C TYR A 99 -17.29 26.02 16.05
N GLY A 100 -17.03 25.82 17.34
CA GLY A 100 -17.70 24.82 18.19
C GLY A 100 -16.79 24.11 19.19
N GLY A 101 -15.47 24.31 19.12
CA GLY A 101 -14.49 23.76 20.07
C GLY A 101 -13.27 23.12 19.40
N ASP A 102 -12.41 22.51 20.21
CA ASP A 102 -11.23 21.79 19.72
C ASP A 102 -11.63 20.40 19.23
N ARG A 103 -11.41 20.12 17.93
CA ARG A 103 -11.65 18.80 17.35
C ARG A 103 -10.33 18.05 17.18
N LEU A 104 -10.32 16.79 17.59
CA LEU A 104 -9.16 15.93 17.38
C LEU A 104 -9.12 15.48 15.91
N TRP A 105 -8.03 15.81 15.24
CA TRP A 105 -7.76 15.47 13.86
C TRP A 105 -6.57 14.53 13.77
N LYS A 106 -6.69 13.50 12.94
CA LYS A 106 -5.65 12.49 12.73
C LYS A 106 -5.15 12.53 11.29
N THR A 107 -3.85 12.80 11.15
CA THR A 107 -3.18 12.86 9.85
C THR A 107 -2.10 11.79 9.81
N THR A 108 -2.12 10.95 8.78
CA THR A 108 -1.08 9.96 8.50
C THR A 108 -0.11 10.55 7.50
N THR A 109 1.13 10.75 7.93
CA THR A 109 2.25 11.17 7.09
C THR A 109 3.01 9.97 6.57
N ILE A 110 3.37 10.00 5.30
CA ILE A 110 4.01 8.90 4.57
C ILE A 110 5.32 9.45 4.00
N ARG A 111 6.41 8.71 4.19
CA ARG A 111 7.76 9.07 3.74
C ARG A 111 8.42 7.93 3.01
N LYS A 112 9.20 8.25 1.98
CA LYS A 112 10.04 7.25 1.30
C LYS A 112 11.13 6.78 2.28
N ARG A 113 11.44 5.48 2.28
CA ARG A 113 12.53 4.89 3.06
C ARG A 113 13.77 4.76 2.18
N SER A 114 14.94 4.66 2.81
CA SER A 114 16.14 4.17 2.13
C SER A 114 15.86 2.76 1.58
N GLY A 115 15.94 2.59 0.26
CA GLY A 115 15.57 1.34 -0.41
C GLY A 115 14.09 1.23 -0.82
N THR A 116 13.30 2.31 -0.76
CA THR A 116 12.04 2.38 -1.51
C THR A 116 12.38 2.35 -3.00
N GLY A 117 12.21 1.18 -3.62
CA GLY A 117 12.40 0.97 -5.05
C GLY A 117 11.14 1.29 -5.85
N ALA A 118 11.13 0.85 -7.11
CA ALA A 118 9.92 0.91 -7.93
C ALA A 118 8.77 0.13 -7.26
N PRO A 119 7.53 0.62 -7.31
CA PRO A 119 6.40 -0.10 -6.74
C PRO A 119 6.19 -1.43 -7.48
N PRO A 120 5.86 -2.53 -6.76
CA PRO A 120 5.52 -3.81 -7.39
C PRO A 120 4.47 -3.65 -8.48
N ARG A 121 4.54 -4.46 -9.55
CA ARG A 121 3.57 -4.40 -10.66
C ARG A 121 2.21 -4.96 -10.24
N ILE A 122 2.23 -6.09 -9.53
CA ILE A 122 1.05 -6.70 -8.90
C ILE A 122 0.71 -5.91 -7.63
N THR A 123 -0.53 -5.42 -7.57
CA THR A 123 -1.03 -4.66 -6.41
C THR A 123 -1.39 -5.57 -5.25
N LEU A 124 -1.53 -5.00 -4.06
CA LEU A 124 -2.05 -5.70 -2.90
C LEU A 124 -3.45 -6.26 -3.16
N VAL A 125 -4.33 -5.45 -3.79
CA VAL A 125 -5.68 -5.88 -4.17
C VAL A 125 -5.64 -7.04 -5.16
N ASP A 126 -4.77 -6.99 -6.18
CA ASP A 126 -4.62 -8.08 -7.15
C ASP A 126 -4.17 -9.37 -6.47
N LEU A 127 -3.15 -9.27 -5.60
CA LEU A 127 -2.60 -10.41 -4.87
C LEU A 127 -3.66 -11.09 -3.99
N LEU A 128 -4.44 -10.30 -3.25
CA LEU A 128 -5.50 -10.81 -2.39
C LEU A 128 -6.66 -11.41 -3.17
N THR A 129 -7.00 -10.81 -4.32
CA THR A 129 -8.05 -11.33 -5.21
C THR A 129 -7.64 -12.67 -5.82
N ARG A 130 -6.39 -12.81 -6.27
CA ARG A 130 -5.85 -14.07 -6.79
C ARG A 130 -5.84 -15.17 -5.71
N LYS A 131 -5.38 -14.84 -4.50
CA LYS A 131 -5.39 -15.79 -3.37
C LYS A 131 -6.79 -16.25 -2.97
N LYS A 132 -7.79 -15.37 -3.07
CA LYS A 132 -9.19 -15.72 -2.77
C LYS A 132 -9.79 -16.67 -3.83
N ASN A 133 -9.34 -16.57 -5.08
CA ASN A 133 -9.86 -17.33 -6.20
C ASN A 133 -9.18 -18.70 -6.42
N GLY A 134 -8.20 -19.07 -5.58
CA GLY A 134 -7.66 -20.43 -5.53
C GLY A 134 -6.83 -20.86 -6.76
N CYS A 135 -6.26 -19.93 -7.53
CA CYS A 135 -5.24 -20.28 -8.52
C CYS A 135 -3.91 -20.50 -7.80
N HIS A 136 -3.66 -21.76 -7.44
CA HIS A 136 -2.34 -22.33 -7.19
C HIS A 136 -1.88 -23.09 -8.44
#